data_AF-E4TXE2-F1
#
_entry.id   AF-E4TXE2-F1
#
_cell.length_a   1.000
_cell.length_b   1.000
_cell.length_c   1.000
_cell.angle_alpha   90.00
_cell.angle_beta   90.00
_cell.angle_gamma   90.00
#
_symmetry.space_group_name_H-M   'P 1'
#
loop_
_entity.id
_entity.type
_entity.pdbx_description
1 polymer ?
#
loop_
_entity_poly.entity_id
_entity_poly.type
_entity_poly.pdbx_seq_one_letter_code
_entity_poly.pdbx_strand_id
1 'polypeptide(L)'
;MKQYTGMRKGISLIEMIVAVILFGVLSAIGVKYYKNFFNTELTAKKARVAALLDQASQMSNAYDAYIVQVGSIANLDTNLTQLDDANVSILSRLPIAITELASGNVDGTGGWELNKTTGISGTTGIALQYKLDKNATGRLNTSDDEQYCAIINHEFNASIEYNASNATVFPVSATSAYQRFGQVFCWNNGTHLTLFVVKP
;
A
#
# COMPACT_ATOMS: atom_id res chain seq x y z
N MET A 1 31.35 55.32 25.17
CA MET A 1 30.56 54.15 25.58
C MET A 1 29.21 54.21 24.86
N LYS A 2 28.91 53.27 23.97
CA LYS A 2 27.56 53.11 23.40
C LYS A 2 27.01 51.77 23.88
N GLN A 3 25.84 51.87 24.51
CA GLN A 3 25.12 50.86 25.25
C GLN A 3 24.50 49.84 24.29
N TYR A 4 24.80 48.56 24.48
CA TYR A 4 24.04 47.47 23.86
C TYR A 4 22.70 47.33 24.61
N THR A 5 21.58 47.56 23.93
CA THR A 5 20.26 47.13 24.41
C THR A 5 19.66 46.15 23.40
N GLY A 6 19.76 44.87 23.72
CA GLY A 6 19.07 43.81 23.00
C GLY A 6 17.57 43.90 23.22
N MET A 7 16.80 43.97 22.14
CA MET A 7 15.35 43.73 22.16
C MET A 7 15.09 42.25 21.94
N ARG A 8 14.93 41.46 23.01
CA ARG A 8 14.16 40.21 22.92
C ARG A 8 12.68 40.60 23.00
N LYS A 9 12.03 40.77 21.84
CA LYS A 9 10.56 40.86 21.77
C LYS A 9 9.99 39.46 22.00
N GLY A 10 9.51 39.17 23.21
CA GLY A 10 8.63 38.03 23.43
C GLY A 10 7.30 38.29 22.71
N ILE A 11 6.83 37.30 21.94
CA ILE A 11 5.53 37.34 21.27
C ILE A 11 4.45 37.61 22.31
N SER A 12 3.60 38.62 22.07
CA SER A 12 2.49 38.92 22.97
C SER A 12 1.46 37.81 22.92
N LEU A 13 0.89 37.45 24.08
CA LEU A 13 -0.15 36.41 24.20
C LEU A 13 -1.35 36.67 23.26
N ILE A 14 -1.65 37.95 23.00
CA ILE A 14 -2.71 38.37 22.08
C ILE A 14 -2.36 38.01 20.62
N GLU A 15 -1.10 38.18 20.20
CA GLU A 15 -0.67 37.82 18.84
C GLU A 15 -0.78 36.32 18.59
N MET A 16 -0.49 35.49 19.60
CA MET A 16 -0.65 34.04 19.50
C MET A 16 -2.13 33.62 19.40
N ILE A 17 -3.02 34.25 20.17
CA ILE A 17 -4.47 33.94 20.12
C ILE A 17 -5.05 34.32 18.75
N VAL A 18 -4.71 35.50 18.22
CA VAL A 18 -5.17 35.93 16.89
C VAL A 18 -4.67 34.97 15.81
N ALA A 19 -3.41 34.52 15.89
CA ALA A 19 -2.88 33.54 14.96
C ALA A 19 -3.64 32.20 15.02
N VAL A 20 -3.94 31.69 16.21
CA VAL A 20 -4.68 30.43 16.39
C VAL A 20 -6.10 30.53 15.82
N ILE A 21 -6.80 31.66 16.03
CA ILE A 21 -8.14 31.87 15.48
C ILE A 21 -8.07 31.92 13.94
N LEU A 22 -7.09 32.62 13.37
CA LEU A 22 -6.90 32.68 11.91
C LEU A 22 -6.61 31.29 11.32
N PHE A 23 -5.73 30.50 11.94
CA PHE A 23 -5.46 29.12 11.51
C PHE A 23 -6.69 28.22 11.65
N GLY A 24 -7.51 28.39 12.70
CA GLY A 24 -8.74 27.65 12.89
C GLY A 24 -9.81 27.95 11.82
N VAL A 25 -9.99 29.23 11.47
CA VAL A 25 -10.94 29.64 10.42
C VAL A 25 -10.48 29.19 9.04
N LEU A 26 -9.19 29.33 8.73
CA LEU A 26 -8.62 28.84 7.47
C LEU A 26 -8.72 27.32 7.33
N SER A 27 -8.52 26.54 8.41
CA SER A 27 -8.69 25.08 8.35
C SER A 27 -10.14 24.68 8.13
N ALA A 28 -11.10 25.36 8.78
CA ALA A 28 -12.53 25.06 8.61
C ALA A 28 -13.03 25.34 7.18
N ILE A 29 -12.61 26.47 6.59
CA ILE A 29 -12.91 26.81 5.19
C ILE A 29 -12.20 25.81 4.26
N GLY A 30 -10.91 25.54 4.53
CA GLY A 30 -10.12 24.55 3.79
C GLY A 30 -10.82 23.19 3.73
N VAL A 31 -11.26 22.65 4.87
CA VAL A 31 -11.96 21.35 4.94
C VAL A 31 -13.27 21.34 4.16
N LYS A 32 -14.08 22.42 4.21
CA LYS A 32 -15.33 22.52 3.43
C LYS A 32 -15.07 22.56 1.92
N TYR A 33 -14.09 23.34 1.48
CA TYR A 33 -13.73 23.41 0.05
C TYR A 33 -13.07 22.12 -0.43
N TYR A 34 -12.22 21.49 0.39
CA TYR A 34 -11.56 20.23 0.05
C TYR A 34 -12.58 19.11 -0.18
N LYS A 35 -13.63 19.02 0.64
CA LYS A 35 -14.70 18.02 0.48
C LYS A 35 -15.61 18.23 -0.73
N ASN A 36 -15.78 19.47 -1.19
CA ASN A 36 -16.69 19.80 -2.30
C ASN A 36 -16.04 19.69 -3.69
N PHE A 37 -14.72 19.84 -3.79
CA PHE A 37 -14.00 19.84 -5.08
C PHE A 37 -13.11 18.62 -5.29
N PHE A 38 -12.66 17.95 -4.23
CA PHE A 38 -11.89 16.72 -4.35
C PHE A 38 -12.73 15.52 -3.95
N ASN A 39 -12.65 14.45 -4.76
CA ASN A 39 -13.09 13.14 -4.32
C ASN A 39 -12.12 12.66 -3.23
N THR A 40 -12.38 13.07 -1.99
CA THR A 40 -11.54 12.77 -0.82
C THR A 40 -11.46 11.27 -0.56
N GLU A 41 -12.49 10.53 -0.94
CA GLU A 41 -12.54 9.08 -0.82
C GLU A 41 -11.56 8.42 -1.81
N LEU A 42 -11.61 8.79 -3.09
CA LEU A 42 -10.67 8.31 -4.10
C LEU A 42 -9.22 8.69 -3.76
N THR A 43 -9.02 9.91 -3.25
CA THR A 43 -7.67 10.38 -2.84
C THR A 43 -7.15 9.59 -1.65
N ALA A 44 -8.00 9.30 -0.66
CA ALA A 44 -7.63 8.43 0.46
C ALA A 44 -7.32 7.01 -0.02
N LYS A 45 -8.08 6.48 -0.99
CA LYS A 45 -7.83 5.17 -1.58
C LYS A 45 -6.50 5.12 -2.33
N LYS A 46 -6.18 6.14 -3.13
CA LYS A 46 -4.87 6.28 -3.79
C LYS A 46 -3.72 6.38 -2.78
N ALA A 47 -3.89 7.12 -1.68
CA ALA A 47 -2.87 7.21 -0.63
C ALA A 47 -2.60 5.85 0.04
N ARG A 48 -3.65 5.05 0.28
CA ARG A 48 -3.50 3.68 0.81
C ARG A 48 -2.84 2.75 -0.18
N VAL A 49 -3.19 2.84 -1.47
CA VAL A 49 -2.49 2.08 -2.51
C VAL A 49 -1.03 2.48 -2.58
N ALA A 50 -0.69 3.77 -2.57
CA ALA A 50 0.69 4.22 -2.54
C ALA A 50 1.45 3.65 -1.34
N ALA A 51 0.86 3.67 -0.14
CA ALA A 51 1.45 3.04 1.04
C ALA A 51 1.64 1.52 0.86
N LEU A 52 0.69 0.83 0.24
CA LEU A 52 0.81 -0.60 -0.09
C LEU A 52 1.97 -0.85 -1.07
N LEU A 53 2.17 0.02 -2.07
CA LEU A 53 3.25 -0.11 -3.03
C LEU A 53 4.62 0.18 -2.42
N ASP A 54 4.70 1.12 -1.48
CA ASP A 54 5.90 1.35 -0.70
C ASP A 54 6.26 0.12 0.15
N GLN A 55 5.26 -0.51 0.80
CA GLN A 55 5.47 -1.79 1.47
C GLN A 55 5.90 -2.88 0.49
N ALA A 56 5.29 -2.94 -0.71
CA ALA A 56 5.64 -3.91 -1.74
C ALA A 56 7.11 -3.78 -2.17
N SER A 57 7.60 -2.55 -2.34
CA SER A 57 8.99 -2.27 -2.66
C SER A 57 9.93 -2.70 -1.54
N GLN A 58 9.59 -2.39 -0.27
CA GLN A 58 10.37 -2.82 0.89
C GLN A 58 10.46 -4.34 0.98
N MET A 59 9.32 -5.04 0.81
CA MET A 59 9.26 -6.50 0.83
C MET A 59 10.00 -7.13 -0.34
N SER A 60 9.89 -6.52 -1.53
CA SER A 60 10.63 -6.91 -2.72
C SER A 60 12.15 -6.83 -2.47
N ASN A 61 12.63 -5.71 -1.96
CA ASN A 61 14.06 -5.52 -1.67
C ASN A 61 14.55 -6.46 -0.55
N ALA A 62 13.73 -6.66 0.48
CA ALA A 62 14.04 -7.59 1.57
C ALA A 62 14.16 -9.04 1.07
N TYR A 63 13.27 -9.45 0.16
CA TYR A 63 13.35 -10.76 -0.49
C TYR A 63 14.65 -10.92 -1.29
N ASP A 64 15.05 -9.92 -2.07
CA ASP A 64 16.29 -10.00 -2.86
C ASP A 64 17.52 -10.07 -1.94
N ALA A 65 17.53 -9.29 -0.86
CA ALA A 65 18.57 -9.36 0.17
C ALA A 65 18.63 -10.74 0.83
N TYR A 66 17.48 -11.36 1.08
CA TYR A 66 17.40 -12.71 1.67
C TYR A 66 18.04 -13.76 0.77
N ILE A 67 17.72 -13.73 -0.52
CA ILE A 67 18.32 -14.64 -1.50
C ILE A 67 19.82 -14.43 -1.57
N VAL A 68 20.29 -13.18 -1.57
CA VAL A 68 21.74 -12.89 -1.60
C VAL A 68 22.44 -13.42 -0.35
N GLN A 69 21.80 -13.33 0.82
CA GLN A 69 22.39 -13.74 2.09
C GLN A 69 22.34 -15.26 2.32
N VAL A 70 21.21 -15.90 2.02
CA VAL A 70 20.94 -17.31 2.35
C VAL A 70 21.16 -18.24 1.14
N GLY A 71 21.18 -17.69 -0.07
CA GLY A 71 21.45 -18.44 -1.31
C GLY A 71 20.32 -19.34 -1.80
N SER A 72 19.18 -19.39 -1.09
CA SER A 72 18.03 -20.23 -1.48
C SER A 72 16.71 -19.72 -0.91
N ILE A 73 15.66 -19.88 -1.70
CA ILE A 73 14.25 -19.61 -1.35
C ILE A 73 13.60 -20.72 -0.51
N ALA A 74 14.25 -21.90 -0.42
CA ALA A 74 13.62 -23.09 0.15
C ALA A 74 13.22 -22.88 1.62
N ASN A 75 14.02 -22.10 2.34
CA ASN A 75 13.88 -21.85 3.77
C ASN A 75 12.98 -20.65 4.11
N LEU A 76 12.55 -19.87 3.11
CA LEU A 76 11.65 -18.74 3.34
C LEU A 76 10.22 -19.28 3.48
N ASP A 77 9.57 -19.05 4.61
CA ASP A 77 8.19 -19.49 4.86
C ASP A 77 7.20 -18.60 4.10
N THR A 78 6.00 -19.13 3.89
CA THR A 78 4.83 -18.45 3.33
C THR A 78 4.53 -17.14 4.06
N ASN A 79 4.75 -17.08 5.38
CA ASN A 79 4.49 -15.88 6.19
C ASN A 79 5.66 -14.90 6.25
N LEU A 80 6.78 -15.17 5.55
CA LEU A 80 7.93 -14.28 5.46
C LEU A 80 8.60 -13.96 6.82
N THR A 81 8.33 -14.75 7.86
CA THR A 81 8.82 -14.56 9.24
C THR A 81 10.34 -14.67 9.37
N GLN A 82 11.02 -15.26 8.38
CA GLN A 82 12.48 -15.28 8.37
C GLN A 82 13.09 -13.94 7.96
N LEU A 83 12.32 -12.99 7.42
CA LEU A 83 12.84 -11.67 7.06
C LEU A 83 13.10 -10.79 8.28
N ASP A 84 12.36 -11.00 9.37
CA ASP A 84 12.51 -10.27 10.64
C ASP A 84 13.02 -11.15 11.80
N ASP A 85 13.38 -12.41 11.54
CA ASP A 85 14.08 -13.27 12.49
C ASP A 85 15.44 -12.68 12.88
N ALA A 86 15.77 -12.75 14.17
CA ALA A 86 17.03 -12.27 14.75
C ALA A 86 18.28 -12.85 14.06
N ASN A 87 18.18 -14.03 13.45
CA ASN A 87 19.31 -14.69 12.79
C ASN A 87 19.61 -14.14 11.39
N VAL A 88 18.62 -13.55 10.72
CA VAL A 88 18.72 -13.07 9.33
C VAL A 88 18.71 -11.54 9.30
N SER A 89 17.85 -10.91 10.12
CA SER A 89 17.80 -9.47 10.42
C SER A 89 17.83 -8.55 9.20
N ILE A 90 17.12 -8.92 8.13
CA ILE A 90 16.98 -8.08 6.93
C ILE A 90 16.02 -6.94 7.20
N LEU A 91 14.92 -7.24 7.87
CA LEU A 91 13.96 -6.27 8.37
C LEU A 91 14.00 -6.24 9.89
N SER A 92 13.79 -5.06 10.47
CA SER A 92 13.60 -4.94 11.92
C SER A 92 12.23 -5.46 12.37
N ARG A 93 11.27 -5.49 11.45
CA ARG A 93 9.90 -6.04 11.59
C ARG A 93 9.25 -6.13 10.22
N LEU A 94 8.30 -7.05 10.06
CA LEU A 94 7.43 -7.07 8.89
C LEU A 94 6.51 -5.83 8.84
N PRO A 95 6.17 -5.32 7.64
CA PRO A 95 5.18 -4.26 7.49
C PRO A 95 3.81 -4.69 8.01
N ILE A 96 3.17 -3.83 8.79
CA ILE A 96 1.82 -4.05 9.31
C ILE A 96 0.84 -3.95 8.14
N ALA A 97 -0.11 -4.88 8.09
CA ALA A 97 -1.17 -4.84 7.09
C ALA A 97 -1.99 -3.54 7.21
N ILE A 98 -2.33 -2.97 6.06
CA ILE A 98 -3.20 -1.80 5.99
C ILE A 98 -4.63 -2.27 6.27
N THR A 99 -5.16 -1.88 7.44
CA THR A 99 -6.45 -2.35 7.97
C THR A 99 -7.66 -2.04 7.07
N GLU A 100 -7.52 -1.13 6.11
CA GLU A 100 -8.54 -0.81 5.12
C GLU A 100 -8.45 -1.63 3.83
N LEU A 101 -7.38 -2.40 3.65
CA LEU A 101 -7.11 -3.23 2.47
C LEU A 101 -7.14 -4.72 2.79
N ALA A 102 -6.65 -5.13 3.96
CA ALA A 102 -6.57 -6.53 4.35
C ALA A 102 -7.04 -6.76 5.79
N SER A 103 -7.47 -8.00 6.04
CA SER A 103 -7.67 -8.58 7.36
C SER A 103 -6.34 -9.10 7.92
N GLY A 104 -5.35 -8.22 8.08
CA GLY A 104 -4.07 -8.60 8.66
C GLY A 104 -4.01 -8.42 10.17
N ASN A 105 -3.06 -9.13 10.80
CA ASN A 105 -2.82 -9.04 12.24
C ASN A 105 -1.93 -7.84 12.60
N VAL A 106 -1.97 -7.43 13.87
CA VAL A 106 -1.21 -6.29 14.42
C VAL A 106 0.31 -6.52 14.40
N ASP A 107 0.73 -7.79 14.32
CA ASP A 107 2.12 -8.23 14.25
C ASP A 107 2.67 -8.28 12.81
N GLY A 108 1.89 -7.87 11.80
CA GLY A 108 2.28 -7.92 10.39
C GLY A 108 2.08 -9.27 9.71
N THR A 109 1.70 -10.31 10.47
CA THR A 109 1.33 -11.60 9.88
C THR A 109 -0.02 -11.51 9.16
N GLY A 110 -0.13 -12.18 8.02
CA GLY A 110 -1.35 -12.18 7.18
C GLY A 110 -1.53 -10.94 6.28
N GLY A 111 -0.58 -10.00 6.28
CA GLY A 111 -0.54 -8.93 5.29
C GLY A 111 0.11 -9.38 3.98
N TRP A 112 1.44 -9.55 4.01
CA TRP A 112 2.23 -10.05 2.90
C TRP A 112 2.52 -11.55 3.05
N GLU A 113 2.35 -12.29 1.97
CA GLU A 113 2.62 -13.73 1.92
C GLU A 113 3.52 -14.06 0.73
N LEU A 114 4.31 -15.12 0.84
CA LEU A 114 5.10 -15.69 -0.25
C LEU A 114 4.30 -16.77 -0.97
N ASN A 115 4.02 -16.54 -2.25
CA ASN A 115 3.52 -17.56 -3.15
C ASN A 115 4.69 -18.20 -3.90
N LYS A 116 5.02 -19.44 -3.57
CA LYS A 116 6.11 -20.20 -4.23
C LYS A 116 5.69 -20.86 -5.55
N THR A 117 4.40 -20.84 -5.89
CA THR A 117 3.85 -21.45 -7.10
C THR A 117 2.74 -20.57 -7.67
N THR A 118 3.12 -19.49 -8.34
CA THR A 118 2.17 -18.55 -8.97
C THR A 118 1.38 -19.19 -10.12
N GLY A 119 1.88 -20.30 -10.67
CA GLY A 119 1.31 -20.92 -11.87
C GLY A 119 1.47 -20.07 -13.13
N ILE A 120 2.37 -19.07 -13.11
CA ILE A 120 2.65 -18.20 -14.25
C ILE A 120 3.65 -18.88 -15.18
N SER A 121 3.21 -19.23 -16.39
CA SER A 121 4.06 -19.85 -17.39
C SER A 121 5.23 -18.95 -17.78
N GLY A 122 6.45 -19.50 -17.80
CA GLY A 122 7.67 -18.77 -18.21
C GLY A 122 8.34 -17.92 -17.11
N THR A 123 7.97 -18.09 -15.84
CA THR A 123 8.61 -17.42 -14.70
C THR A 123 9.17 -18.44 -13.69
N THR A 124 9.96 -17.99 -12.71
CA THR A 124 10.41 -18.81 -11.56
C THR A 124 9.26 -19.30 -10.68
N GLY A 125 8.05 -18.77 -10.88
CA GLY A 125 6.85 -19.20 -10.17
C GLY A 125 6.69 -18.57 -8.79
N ILE A 126 7.46 -17.52 -8.46
CA ILE A 126 7.45 -16.90 -7.13
C ILE A 126 6.84 -15.50 -7.19
N ALA A 127 5.96 -15.19 -6.25
CA ALA A 127 5.46 -13.84 -6.05
C ALA A 127 5.29 -13.52 -4.57
N LEU A 128 5.49 -12.26 -4.23
CA LEU A 128 4.97 -11.69 -3.00
C LEU A 128 3.51 -11.30 -3.25
N GLN A 129 2.60 -11.79 -2.42
CA GLN A 129 1.18 -11.56 -2.58
C GLN A 129 0.60 -10.80 -1.38
N TYR A 130 -0.35 -9.92 -1.65
CA TYR A 130 -1.12 -9.21 -0.64
C TYR A 130 -2.61 -9.34 -0.95
N LYS A 131 -3.37 -9.91 -0.02
CA LYS A 131 -4.81 -10.17 -0.21
C LYS A 131 -5.60 -8.90 0.07
N LEU A 132 -6.32 -8.42 -0.93
CA LEU A 132 -7.29 -7.33 -0.79
C LEU A 132 -8.61 -7.95 -0.37
N ASP A 133 -8.74 -8.18 0.94
CA ASP A 133 -9.82 -9.01 1.49
C ASP A 133 -10.37 -8.46 2.81
N LYS A 134 -10.65 -7.15 2.84
CA LYS A 134 -11.32 -6.55 4.00
C LYS A 134 -12.78 -6.99 4.11
N ASN A 135 -13.46 -7.21 2.98
CA ASN A 135 -14.91 -7.46 2.91
C ASN A 135 -15.25 -8.84 2.32
N ALA A 136 -14.44 -9.87 2.63
CA ALA A 136 -14.42 -11.23 2.07
C ALA A 136 -15.75 -12.01 1.91
N THR A 137 -16.89 -11.48 2.34
CA THR A 137 -18.17 -12.19 2.33
C THR A 137 -19.25 -11.42 1.57
N GLY A 138 -19.60 -11.93 0.38
CA GLY A 138 -20.77 -11.51 -0.40
C GLY A 138 -20.56 -10.27 -1.27
N ARG A 139 -19.88 -10.46 -2.42
CA ARG A 139 -19.67 -9.43 -3.47
C ARG A 139 -20.99 -9.06 -4.17
N LEU A 140 -21.82 -8.24 -3.52
CA LEU A 140 -23.11 -7.80 -4.09
C LEU A 140 -23.05 -6.39 -4.71
N ASN A 141 -22.02 -5.60 -4.42
CA ASN A 141 -21.77 -4.24 -4.95
C ASN A 141 -20.25 -3.98 -5.06
N THR A 142 -19.86 -2.87 -5.70
CA THR A 142 -18.47 -2.45 -5.95
C THR A 142 -17.76 -2.40 -4.61
N SER A 143 -17.01 -3.44 -4.29
CA SER A 143 -16.32 -3.48 -3.02
C SER A 143 -15.15 -2.51 -3.10
N ASP A 144 -14.76 -1.93 -1.96
CA ASP A 144 -13.57 -1.08 -1.89
C ASP A 144 -12.34 -1.80 -2.50
N ASP A 145 -12.29 -3.12 -2.38
CA ASP A 145 -11.24 -4.00 -2.94
C ASP A 145 -11.14 -3.87 -4.47
N GLU A 146 -12.27 -3.79 -5.19
CA GLU A 146 -12.27 -3.58 -6.64
C GLU A 146 -11.71 -2.21 -7.02
N GLN A 147 -12.03 -1.18 -6.23
CA GLN A 147 -11.48 0.16 -6.47
C GLN A 147 -9.99 0.19 -6.21
N TYR A 148 -9.51 -0.43 -5.12
CA TYR A 148 -8.08 -0.54 -4.83
C TYR A 148 -7.33 -1.30 -5.94
N CYS A 149 -7.89 -2.42 -6.40
CA CYS A 149 -7.31 -3.24 -7.47
C CYS A 149 -7.25 -2.49 -8.82
N ALA A 150 -8.30 -1.72 -9.14
CA ALA A 150 -8.32 -0.86 -10.33
C ALA A 150 -7.30 0.27 -10.26
N ILE A 151 -7.15 0.91 -9.09
CA ILE A 151 -6.11 1.93 -8.87
C ILE A 151 -4.73 1.29 -9.09
N ILE A 152 -4.44 0.15 -8.45
CA ILE A 152 -3.14 -0.54 -8.58
C ILE A 152 -2.79 -0.80 -10.04
N ASN A 153 -3.69 -1.43 -10.79
CA ASN A 153 -3.43 -1.76 -12.19
C ASN A 153 -3.19 -0.51 -13.06
N HIS A 154 -3.97 0.55 -12.84
CA HIS A 154 -3.77 1.81 -13.54
C HIS A 154 -2.43 2.49 -13.17
N GLU A 155 -2.05 2.52 -11.89
CA GLU A 155 -0.81 3.19 -11.45
C GLU A 155 0.45 2.49 -12.00
N PHE A 156 0.43 1.17 -12.19
CA PHE A 156 1.55 0.44 -12.82
C PHE A 156 1.52 0.44 -14.34
N ASN A 157 0.33 0.53 -14.93
CA ASN A 157 0.20 0.62 -16.38
C ASN A 157 -0.87 1.66 -16.73
N ALA A 158 -0.42 2.89 -16.92
CA ALA A 158 -1.24 4.04 -17.28
C ALA A 158 -1.99 3.89 -18.62
N SER A 159 -1.69 2.85 -19.41
CA SER A 159 -2.45 2.52 -20.62
C SER A 159 -3.78 1.84 -20.31
N ILE A 160 -4.01 1.43 -19.07
CA ILE A 160 -5.27 0.84 -18.60
C ILE A 160 -6.13 1.98 -18.06
N GLU A 161 -7.32 2.13 -18.61
CA GLU A 161 -8.28 3.10 -18.11
C GLU A 161 -8.70 2.76 -16.67
N TYR A 162 -8.79 3.79 -15.82
CA TYR A 162 -9.28 3.63 -14.46
C TYR A 162 -10.78 3.34 -14.52
N ASN A 163 -11.14 2.05 -14.52
CA ASN A 163 -12.51 1.60 -14.44
C ASN A 163 -12.68 0.82 -13.13
N ALA A 164 -13.32 1.46 -12.17
CA ALA A 164 -13.66 0.89 -10.88
C ALA A 164 -15.17 0.64 -10.75
N SER A 165 -15.86 0.36 -11.86
CA SER A 165 -17.30 0.09 -11.86
C SER A 165 -17.61 -1.34 -11.38
N ASN A 166 -18.85 -1.53 -10.95
CA ASN A 166 -19.49 -2.78 -10.47
C ASN A 166 -19.35 -4.04 -11.37
N ALA A 167 -18.65 -3.93 -12.50
CA ALA A 167 -18.49 -4.97 -13.52
C ALA A 167 -17.04 -5.07 -14.03
N THR A 168 -16.06 -4.58 -13.28
CA THR A 168 -14.67 -4.62 -13.72
C THR A 168 -14.17 -6.07 -13.73
N VAL A 169 -14.01 -6.64 -14.93
CA VAL A 169 -13.49 -8.00 -15.08
C VAL A 169 -11.98 -7.97 -14.89
N PHE A 170 -11.55 -8.16 -13.64
CA PHE A 170 -10.15 -8.47 -13.35
C PHE A 170 -9.78 -9.82 -13.96
N PRO A 171 -8.54 -10.01 -14.45
CA PRO A 171 -8.11 -11.31 -14.93
C PRO A 171 -8.29 -12.37 -13.85
N VAL A 172 -8.81 -13.53 -14.25
CA VAL A 172 -9.00 -14.71 -13.38
C VAL A 172 -7.85 -15.71 -13.48
N SER A 173 -6.81 -15.38 -14.26
CA SER A 173 -5.58 -16.15 -14.40
C SER A 173 -4.38 -15.25 -14.16
N ALA A 174 -3.49 -15.69 -13.27
CA ALA A 174 -2.24 -14.99 -12.98
C ALA A 174 -1.35 -14.86 -14.23
N THR A 175 -1.38 -15.84 -15.15
CA THR A 175 -0.59 -15.79 -16.39
C THR A 175 -1.07 -14.67 -17.31
N SER A 176 -2.38 -14.54 -17.53
CA SER A 176 -2.92 -13.49 -18.39
C SER A 176 -2.79 -12.10 -17.77
N ALA A 177 -2.89 -12.01 -16.44
CA ALA A 177 -2.62 -10.77 -15.71
C ALA A 177 -1.16 -10.34 -15.87
N TYR A 178 -0.20 -11.24 -15.67
CA TYR A 178 1.23 -10.95 -15.83
C TYR A 178 1.59 -10.50 -17.24
N GLN A 179 1.05 -11.17 -18.28
CA GLN A 179 1.29 -10.78 -19.67
C GLN A 179 0.73 -9.39 -20.02
N ARG A 180 -0.39 -9.01 -19.39
CA ARG A 180 -1.07 -7.74 -19.67
C ARG A 180 -0.51 -6.56 -18.86
N PHE A 181 -0.10 -6.84 -17.62
CA PHE A 181 0.19 -5.82 -16.61
C PHE A 181 1.66 -5.81 -16.16
N GLY A 182 2.42 -6.85 -16.48
CA GLY A 182 3.83 -6.98 -16.10
C GLY A 182 4.02 -7.63 -14.73
N GLN A 183 5.09 -7.24 -14.04
CA GLN A 183 5.53 -7.88 -12.79
C GLN A 183 4.67 -7.55 -11.57
N VAL A 184 4.03 -6.37 -11.56
CA VAL A 184 3.17 -5.94 -10.46
C VAL A 184 1.76 -5.76 -10.98
N PHE A 185 0.83 -6.52 -10.42
CA PHE A 185 -0.56 -6.48 -10.86
C PHE A 185 -1.52 -6.94 -9.78
N CYS A 186 -2.76 -6.49 -9.90
CA CYS A 186 -3.87 -6.99 -9.11
C CYS A 186 -4.83 -7.81 -9.97
N TRP A 187 -5.22 -8.98 -9.47
CA TRP A 187 -6.05 -9.95 -10.20
C TRP A 187 -7.04 -10.67 -9.27
N ASN A 188 -7.99 -11.40 -9.85
CA ASN A 188 -9.01 -12.14 -9.10
C ASN A 188 -8.65 -13.63 -9.02
N ASN A 189 -8.26 -14.10 -7.83
CA ASN A 189 -7.91 -15.50 -7.58
C ASN A 189 -9.15 -16.38 -7.30
N GLY A 190 -10.31 -16.00 -7.83
CA GLY A 190 -11.58 -16.70 -7.66
C GLY A 190 -12.27 -16.50 -6.30
N THR A 191 -11.53 -16.20 -5.24
CA THR A 191 -12.08 -15.99 -3.87
C THR A 191 -11.93 -14.54 -3.40
N HIS A 192 -10.74 -13.96 -3.57
CA HIS A 192 -10.41 -12.57 -3.21
C HIS A 192 -9.67 -11.88 -4.37
N LEU A 193 -9.56 -10.55 -4.30
CA LEU A 193 -8.63 -9.80 -5.15
C LEU A 193 -7.25 -9.84 -4.51
N THR A 194 -6.22 -9.98 -5.32
CA THR A 194 -4.86 -10.16 -4.80
C THR A 194 -3.89 -9.31 -5.61
N LEU A 195 -3.09 -8.51 -4.91
CA LEU A 195 -1.90 -7.89 -5.47
C LEU A 195 -0.78 -8.93 -5.52
N PHE A 196 -0.20 -9.11 -6.69
CA PHE A 196 0.98 -9.92 -6.94
C PHE A 196 2.16 -9.02 -7.33
N VAL A 197 3.30 -9.30 -6.73
CA VAL A 197 4.62 -8.79 -7.13
C VAL A 197 5.45 -10.00 -7.52
N VAL A 198 5.50 -10.29 -8.82
CA VAL A 198 6.21 -11.45 -9.36
C VAL A 198 7.71 -11.19 -9.32
N LYS A 199 8.44 -12.14 -8.73
CA LYS A 199 9.89 -12.13 -8.68
C LYS A 199 10.46 -12.88 -9.89
N PRO A 200 11.50 -12.34 -10.56
CA PRO A 200 12.13 -13.00 -11.70
C PRO A 200 12.90 -14.26 -11.31
#